data_AF-A0A535A5C3-F1
#
_entry.id   AF-A0A535A5C3-F1
#
_cell.length_a   1.000
_cell.length_b   1.000
_cell.length_c   1.000
_cell.angle_alpha   90.00
_cell.angle_beta   90.00
_cell.angle_gamma   90.00
#
_symmetry.space_group_name_H-M   'P 1'
#
loop_
_entity.id
_entity.type
_entity.pdbx_description
1 polymer ?
#
loop_
_entity_poly.entity_id
_entity_poly.type
_entity_poly.pdbx_seq_one_letter_code
_entity_poly.pdbx_strand_id
1 'polypeptide(L)'
;MEPFLAQAKDRLAREELFRKSWNKAVDNNRPRLEEAIKVRQQIARLLGQPTWAHHAMEVRMAGNPERVLDFYGEVRPQLELAAREEVAVMQPMLEADGQTDQLRSWDWVYYDTQLAER
;
A
#
# COMPACT_ATOMS: atom_id res chain seq x y z
N MET A 1 11.82 3.35 -10.60
CA MET A 1 10.81 4.24 -9.99
C MET A 1 11.41 4.89 -8.75
N GLU A 2 11.77 4.09 -7.75
CA GLU A 2 12.34 4.51 -6.46
C GLU A 2 13.38 5.65 -6.55
N PRO A 3 14.52 5.55 -7.27
CA PRO A 3 15.50 6.65 -7.32
C PRO A 3 14.96 7.94 -7.93
N PHE A 4 14.01 7.84 -8.87
CA PHE A 4 13.39 9.01 -9.50
C PHE A 4 12.40 9.69 -8.55
N LEU A 5 11.54 8.92 -7.86
CA LEU A 5 10.60 9.50 -6.90
C LEU A 5 11.31 10.13 -5.70
N ALA A 6 12.45 9.57 -5.27
CA ALA A 6 13.24 10.10 -4.16
C ALA A 6 13.92 11.45 -4.46
N GLN A 7 14.31 11.69 -5.71
CA GLN A 7 15.24 12.79 -6.05
C GLN A 7 14.66 13.82 -7.03
N ALA A 8 13.62 13.48 -7.79
CA ALA A 8 13.04 14.40 -8.78
C ALA A 8 12.26 15.52 -8.07
N LYS A 9 12.72 16.77 -8.24
CA LYS A 9 12.06 17.97 -7.70
C LYS A 9 10.71 18.26 -8.37
N ASP A 10 10.55 17.87 -9.65
CA ASP A 10 9.30 18.05 -10.38
C ASP A 10 8.20 17.09 -9.87
N ARG A 11 7.24 17.65 -9.14
CA ARG A 11 6.10 16.93 -8.58
C ARG A 11 5.20 16.30 -9.63
N LEU A 12 4.98 16.97 -10.76
CA LEU A 12 4.12 16.44 -11.84
C LEU A 12 4.78 15.24 -12.50
N ALA A 13 6.10 15.28 -12.69
CA ALA A 13 6.85 14.14 -13.19
C ALA A 13 6.81 12.94 -12.22
N ARG A 14 6.89 13.19 -10.90
CA ARG A 14 6.69 12.14 -9.88
C ARG A 14 5.30 11.53 -9.96
N GLU A 15 4.26 12.36 -10.03
CA GLU A 15 2.86 11.94 -10.16
C GLU A 15 2.63 11.08 -11.41
N GLU A 16 3.13 11.52 -12.57
CA GLU A 16 3.00 10.81 -13.84
C GLU A 16 3.66 9.42 -13.76
N LEU A 17 4.90 9.35 -13.28
CA LEU A 17 5.62 8.08 -13.13
C LEU A 17 4.92 7.15 -12.15
N PHE A 18 4.48 7.69 -11.01
CA PHE A 18 3.77 6.94 -9.98
C PHE A 18 2.50 6.32 -10.57
N ARG A 19 1.65 7.13 -11.23
CA ARG A 19 0.41 6.67 -11.85
C ARG A 19 0.65 5.62 -12.93
N LYS A 20 1.59 5.85 -13.85
CA LYS A 20 1.92 4.88 -14.90
C LYS A 20 2.31 3.54 -14.31
N SER A 21 3.13 3.55 -13.27
CA SER A 21 3.60 2.31 -12.67
C SER A 21 2.54 1.62 -11.80
N TRP A 22 1.74 2.36 -11.03
CA TRP A 22 0.65 1.81 -10.23
C TRP A 22 -0.51 1.26 -11.07
N ASN A 23 -0.62 1.68 -12.34
CA ASN A 23 -1.61 1.18 -13.28
C ASN A 23 -1.04 0.22 -14.34
N LYS A 24 0.15 -0.36 -14.10
CA LYS A 24 0.72 -1.34 -15.03
C LYS A 24 -0.15 -2.58 -15.15
N ALA A 25 -0.38 -3.00 -16.39
CA ALA A 25 -1.05 -4.25 -16.74
C ALA A 25 -2.46 -4.41 -16.15
N VAL A 26 -3.15 -3.32 -15.81
CA VAL A 26 -4.50 -3.38 -15.20
C VAL A 26 -5.47 -4.20 -16.05
N ASP A 27 -5.51 -3.96 -17.36
CA ASP A 27 -6.43 -4.65 -18.27
C ASP A 27 -6.17 -6.16 -18.36
N ASN A 28 -4.92 -6.58 -18.18
CA ASN A 28 -4.53 -7.99 -18.22
C ASN A 28 -4.67 -8.67 -16.85
N ASN A 29 -4.32 -7.96 -15.77
CA ASN A 29 -4.22 -8.54 -14.42
C ASN A 29 -5.54 -8.52 -13.68
N ARG A 30 -6.41 -7.53 -13.92
CA ARG A 30 -7.73 -7.46 -13.28
C ARG A 30 -8.59 -8.71 -13.57
N PRO A 31 -8.84 -9.10 -14.84
CA PRO A 31 -9.64 -10.29 -15.12
C PRO A 31 -8.99 -11.57 -14.59
N ARG A 32 -7.65 -11.69 -14.65
CA ARG A 32 -6.92 -12.84 -14.09
C ARG A 32 -7.05 -12.93 -12.56
N LEU A 33 -7.03 -11.79 -11.87
CA LEU A 33 -7.21 -11.75 -10.42
C LEU A 33 -8.64 -12.17 -10.04
N GLU A 34 -9.64 -11.71 -10.79
CA GLU A 34 -11.04 -12.13 -10.59
C GLU A 34 -11.21 -13.64 -10.78
N GLU A 35 -10.61 -14.19 -11.84
CA GLU A 35 -10.59 -15.65 -12.07
C GLU A 35 -9.88 -16.38 -10.93
N ALA A 36 -8.70 -15.92 -10.52
CA ALA A 36 -7.96 -16.51 -9.42
C ALA A 36 -8.74 -16.51 -8.11
N ILE A 37 -9.50 -15.45 -7.81
CA ILE A 37 -10.38 -15.37 -6.64
C ILE A 37 -11.49 -16.43 -6.73
N LYS A 38 -12.14 -16.57 -7.89
CA LYS A 38 -13.20 -17.58 -8.10
C LYS A 38 -12.67 -18.99 -7.91
N VAL A 39 -11.52 -19.30 -8.52
CA VAL A 39 -10.87 -20.62 -8.40
C VAL A 39 -10.48 -20.90 -6.94
N ARG A 40 -9.89 -19.93 -6.23
CA ARG A 40 -9.56 -20.06 -4.81
C ARG A 40 -10.77 -20.31 -3.92
N GLN A 41 -11.90 -19.66 -4.20
CA GLN A 41 -13.16 -19.92 -3.51
C GLN A 41 -13.69 -21.32 -3.79
N GLN A 42 -13.59 -21.81 -5.02
CA GLN A 42 -13.97 -23.19 -5.38
C GLN A 42 -13.09 -24.21 -4.64
N ILE A 43 -11.77 -24.01 -4.60
CA ILE A 43 -10.86 -24.89 -3.87
C ILE A 43 -11.24 -24.97 -2.39
N ALA A 44 -11.46 -23.82 -1.74
CA ALA A 44 -11.88 -23.79 -0.33
C ALA A 44 -13.17 -24.60 -0.10
N ARG A 45 -14.19 -24.42 -0.95
CA ARG A 45 -15.45 -25.17 -0.86
C ARG A 45 -15.25 -26.68 -1.02
N LEU A 46 -14.43 -27.10 -1.99
CA LEU A 46 -14.14 -28.52 -2.24
C LEU A 46 -13.40 -29.17 -1.07
N LEU A 47 -12.56 -28.42 -0.38
CA LEU A 47 -11.81 -28.88 0.80
C LEU A 47 -12.59 -28.71 2.11
N GLY A 48 -13.85 -28.25 2.06
CA GLY A 48 -14.66 -28.01 3.25
C GLY A 48 -14.21 -26.82 4.11
N GLN A 49 -13.36 -25.94 3.57
CA GLN A 49 -12.85 -24.76 4.24
C GLN A 49 -13.79 -23.54 4.05
N PRO A 50 -13.99 -22.67 5.06
CA PRO A 50 -14.87 -21.51 4.95
C PRO A 50 -14.45 -20.52 3.86
N THR A 51 -13.14 -20.28 3.73
CA THR A 51 -12.56 -19.39 2.73
C THR A 51 -11.19 -19.90 2.29
N TRP A 52 -10.68 -19.35 1.19
CA TRP A 52 -9.30 -19.60 0.78
C TRP A 52 -8.28 -19.19 1.86
N ALA A 53 -8.56 -18.13 2.62
CA ALA A 53 -7.67 -17.68 3.68
C ALA A 53 -7.60 -18.70 4.83
N HIS A 54 -8.72 -19.35 5.18
CA HIS A 54 -8.72 -20.44 6.17
C HIS A 54 -7.84 -21.60 5.71
N HIS A 55 -8.02 -22.04 4.46
CA HIS A 55 -7.17 -23.08 3.87
C HIS A 55 -5.68 -22.70 3.87
N ALA A 56 -5.35 -21.46 3.44
CA ALA A 56 -3.97 -21.00 3.37
C ALA A 56 -3.29 -20.86 4.74
N MET A 57 -4.06 -20.67 5.81
CA MET A 57 -3.54 -20.50 7.17
C MET A 57 -3.27 -21.82 7.90
N GLU A 58 -3.78 -22.96 7.43
CA GLU A 58 -3.57 -24.29 8.06
C GLU A 58 -2.09 -24.60 8.28
N VAL A 59 -1.22 -24.19 7.34
CA VAL A 59 0.23 -24.44 7.36
C VAL A 59 1.04 -23.22 7.81
N ARG A 60 0.38 -22.21 8.38
CA ARG A 60 1.00 -20.96 8.84
C ARG A 60 0.88 -20.86 10.36
N MET A 61 1.85 -20.19 10.99
CA MET A 61 1.83 -20.01 12.44
C MET A 61 0.60 -19.26 12.97
N ALA A 62 -0.01 -18.40 12.13
CA ALA A 62 -1.24 -17.71 12.49
C ALA A 62 -2.44 -18.66 12.67
N GLY A 63 -2.46 -19.81 12.00
CA GLY A 63 -3.47 -20.86 12.13
C GLY A 63 -4.84 -20.55 11.52
N ASN A 64 -5.31 -19.29 11.58
CA ASN A 64 -6.54 -18.83 10.96
C ASN A 64 -6.45 -17.33 10.57
N PRO A 65 -7.27 -16.86 9.63
CA PRO A 65 -7.25 -15.46 9.21
C PRO A 65 -7.78 -14.48 10.28
N GLU A 66 -8.61 -14.93 11.22
CA GLU A 66 -9.12 -14.08 12.31
C GLU A 66 -7.96 -13.57 13.17
N ARG A 67 -7.01 -14.43 13.53
CA ARG A 67 -5.80 -14.03 14.27
C ARG A 67 -4.93 -13.02 13.52
N VAL A 68 -4.93 -13.07 12.18
CA VAL A 68 -4.24 -12.07 11.35
C VAL A 68 -4.98 -10.73 11.41
N LEU A 69 -6.31 -10.75 11.36
CA LEU A 69 -7.13 -9.55 11.48
C LEU A 69 -7.04 -8.93 12.87
N ASP A 70 -7.03 -9.75 13.93
CA ASP A 70 -6.84 -9.30 15.31
C ASP A 70 -5.49 -8.60 15.46
N PHE A 71 -4.41 -9.24 14.99
CA PHE A 71 -3.08 -8.63 14.99
C PHE A 71 -3.04 -7.30 14.21
N TYR A 72 -3.68 -7.22 13.04
CA TYR A 72 -3.81 -5.97 12.31
C TYR A 72 -4.60 -4.91 13.09
N GLY A 73 -5.63 -5.32 13.83
CA GLY A 73 -6.39 -4.45 14.72
C GLY A 73 -5.58 -3.91 15.89
N GLU A 74 -4.65 -4.70 16.43
CA GLU A 74 -3.73 -4.29 17.50
C GLU A 74 -2.72 -3.24 17.04
N VAL A 75 -2.11 -3.42 15.86
CA VAL A 75 -1.04 -2.53 15.38
C VAL A 75 -1.54 -1.28 14.67
N ARG A 76 -2.72 -1.35 14.02
CA ARG A 76 -3.22 -0.26 13.18
C ARG A 76 -3.37 1.08 13.91
N PRO A 77 -3.91 1.19 15.13
CA PRO A 77 -4.09 2.47 15.80
C PRO A 77 -2.78 3.23 16.03
N GLN A 78 -1.72 2.51 16.41
CA GLN A 78 -0.39 3.10 16.62
C GLN A 78 0.24 3.52 15.29
N LEU A 79 0.10 2.70 14.24
CA LEU A 79 0.61 3.04 12.91
C LEU A 79 -0.14 4.22 12.29
N GLU A 80 -1.45 4.33 12.49
CA GLU A 80 -2.24 5.48 12.04
C GLU A 80 -1.85 6.76 12.76
N LEU A 81 -1.52 6.69 14.06
CA LEU A 81 -1.01 7.84 14.79
C LEU A 81 0.34 8.29 14.22
N ALA A 82 1.30 7.37 14.07
CA ALA A 82 2.61 7.66 13.50
C ALA A 82 2.50 8.24 12.08
N ALA A 83 1.64 7.66 11.23
CA ALA A 83 1.42 8.16 9.87
C ALA A 83 0.88 9.60 9.86
N ARG A 84 0.01 9.98 10.82
CA ARG A 84 -0.47 11.36 10.94
C ARG A 84 0.64 12.32 11.37
N GLU A 85 1.51 11.89 12.28
CA GLU A 85 2.67 12.66 12.71
C GLU A 85 3.64 12.88 11.55
N GLU A 86 3.94 11.83 10.77
CA GLU A 86 4.77 11.92 9.55
C GLU A 86 4.17 12.88 8.52
N VAL A 87 2.86 12.78 8.25
CA VAL A 87 2.18 13.72 7.34
C VAL A 87 2.26 15.16 7.87
N ALA A 88 2.11 15.37 9.19
CA ALA A 88 2.23 16.69 9.79
C ALA A 88 3.66 17.28 9.67
N VAL A 89 4.68 16.44 9.61
CA VAL A 89 6.08 16.85 9.37
C VAL A 89 6.33 17.14 7.87
N MET A 90 5.76 16.34 6.96
CA MET A 90 5.99 16.49 5.51
C MET A 90 5.13 17.60 4.87
N GLN A 91 3.94 17.88 5.39
CA GLN A 91 3.02 18.87 4.81
C GLN A 91 3.63 20.28 4.73
N PRO A 92 4.34 20.81 5.76
CA PRO A 92 5.05 22.08 5.66
C PRO A 92 6.18 22.10 4.59
N MET A 93 6.79 20.94 4.30
CA MET A 93 7.81 20.84 3.24
C MET A 93 7.17 20.98 1.86
N LEU A 94 5.99 20.37 1.68
CA LEU A 94 5.18 20.53 0.47
C LEU A 94 4.72 21.99 0.26
N GLU A 95 4.32 22.66 1.34
CA GLU A 95 3.94 24.08 1.31
C GLU A 95 5.14 25.00 0.99
N ALA A 96 6.32 24.68 1.51
CA ALA A 96 7.56 25.40 1.20
C ALA A 96 7.95 25.28 -0.29
N ASP A 97 7.60 24.17 -0.94
CA ASP A 97 7.75 23.95 -2.39
C ASP A 97 6.62 24.63 -3.22
N GLY A 98 5.80 25.47 -2.59
CA GLY A 98 4.78 26.29 -3.24
C GLY A 98 3.50 25.55 -3.61
N GLN A 99 3.28 24.35 -3.07
CA GLN A 99 2.07 23.57 -3.29
C GLN A 99 1.05 23.85 -2.17
N THR A 100 -0.22 24.01 -2.52
CA THR A 100 -1.29 24.38 -1.56
C THR A 100 -2.28 23.24 -1.29
N ASP A 101 -2.04 22.06 -1.86
CA ASP A 101 -2.89 20.88 -1.67
C ASP A 101 -2.30 19.90 -0.66
N GLN A 102 -3.03 18.82 -0.41
CA GLN A 102 -2.63 17.78 0.54
C GLN A 102 -1.52 16.90 -0.05
N LEU A 103 -0.62 16.45 0.83
CA LEU A 103 0.36 15.41 0.54
C LEU A 103 -0.28 14.19 -0.15
N ARG A 104 0.32 13.75 -1.26
CA ARG A 104 -0.15 12.59 -2.03
C ARG A 104 0.86 11.44 -2.01
N SER A 105 0.44 10.26 -2.46
CA SER A 105 1.30 9.07 -2.45
C SER A 105 2.60 9.21 -3.26
N TRP A 106 2.63 10.07 -4.29
CA TRP A 106 3.83 10.35 -5.09
C TRP A 106 4.75 11.41 -4.47
N ASP A 107 4.34 12.02 -3.35
CA ASP A 107 5.12 12.98 -2.59
C ASP A 107 5.91 12.31 -1.46
N TRP A 108 5.41 11.18 -0.93
CA TRP A 108 5.94 10.51 0.25
C TRP A 108 7.45 10.22 0.15
N VAL A 109 7.86 9.46 -0.88
CA VAL A 109 9.26 9.03 -1.04
C VAL A 109 10.22 10.22 -1.18
N TYR A 110 9.77 11.31 -1.82
CA TYR A 110 10.58 12.53 -1.96
C TYR A 110 10.81 13.21 -0.62
N TYR A 111 9.74 13.52 0.12
CA TYR A 111 9.88 14.25 1.39
C TYR A 111 10.49 13.40 2.50
N ASP A 112 10.26 12.08 2.49
CA ASP A 112 10.96 11.14 3.38
C ASP A 112 12.49 11.16 3.14
N THR A 113 12.90 11.13 1.87
CA THR A 113 14.33 11.26 1.51
C THR A 113 14.90 12.61 1.93
N GLN A 114 14.16 13.71 1.70
CA GLN A 114 14.60 15.04 2.11
C GLN A 114 14.67 15.20 3.64
N LEU A 115 13.88 14.45 4.42
CA LEU A 115 14.00 14.41 5.88
C LEU A 115 15.23 13.63 6.33
N ALA A 116 15.54 12.51 5.67
CA ALA A 116 16.69 11.68 6.00
C ALA A 116 18.04 12.31 5.62
N GLU A 117 18.07 13.18 4.59
CA GLU A 117 19.29 13.87 4.11
C GLU A 117 19.60 15.19 4.86
N ARG A 118 18.73 15.62 5.78
CA ARG A 118 18.94 16.79 6.65
C ARG A 118 19.78 16.46 7.87
#